data_AF-A0A3D5L8H4-F1
#
_entry.id   AF-A0A3D5L8H4-F1
#
_cell.length_a   1.000
_cell.length_b   1.000
_cell.length_c   1.000
_cell.angle_alpha   90.00
_cell.angle_beta   90.00
_cell.angle_gamma   90.00
#
_symmetry.space_group_name_H-M   'P 1'
#
loop_
_entity.id
_entity.type
_entity.pdbx_description
1 polymer ?
#
loop_
_entity_poly.entity_id
_entity_poly.type
_entity_poly.pdbx_seq_one_letter_code
_entity_poly.pdbx_strand_id
1 'polypeptide(L)'
;MEEHTVDLLRECDSGCAMAAESLEQIRDFVSDQGLWNEITASYEKHQDLDLRIKKTLRAMEEQGKEPGKMASAWSWMSTEMRMMAKGGDKEAASIVTDGCNMGIKTICGYKNQYS
;
A
#
# COMPACT_ATOMS: atom_id res chain seq x y z
N MET A 1 -17.38 -4.63 -18.01
CA MET A 1 -16.83 -3.26 -17.88
C MET A 1 -16.93 -2.78 -16.43
N GLU A 2 -18.11 -2.88 -15.80
CA GLU A 2 -18.26 -2.59 -14.36
C GLU A 2 -17.48 -3.56 -13.48
N GLU A 3 -17.55 -4.87 -13.73
CA GLU A 3 -16.81 -5.90 -12.96
C GLU A 3 -15.28 -5.67 -12.96
N HIS A 4 -14.69 -5.43 -14.14
CA HIS A 4 -13.28 -5.07 -14.29
C HIS A 4 -12.87 -3.79 -13.54
N THR A 5 -13.80 -2.82 -13.44
CA THR A 5 -13.58 -1.59 -12.67
C THR A 5 -13.59 -1.88 -11.17
N VAL A 6 -14.51 -2.71 -10.70
CA VAL A 6 -14.61 -3.14 -9.30
C VAL A 6 -13.37 -3.95 -8.90
N ASP A 7 -12.90 -4.86 -9.75
CA ASP A 7 -11.71 -5.66 -9.47
C ASP A 7 -10.46 -4.78 -9.37
N LEU A 8 -10.28 -3.83 -10.30
CA LEU A 8 -9.17 -2.87 -10.21
C LEU A 8 -9.24 -2.03 -8.93
N LEU A 9 -10.44 -1.60 -8.50
CA LEU A 9 -10.64 -0.89 -7.25
C LEU A 9 -10.29 -1.75 -6.03
N ARG A 10 -10.63 -3.05 -6.02
CA ARG A 10 -10.23 -3.99 -4.95
C ARG A 10 -8.72 -4.19 -4.87
N GLU A 11 -8.05 -4.22 -6.01
CA GLU A 11 -6.58 -4.28 -6.04
C GLU A 11 -5.95 -2.99 -5.52
N CYS A 12 -6.53 -1.83 -5.84
CA CYS A 12 -6.08 -0.54 -5.29
C CYS A 12 -6.34 -0.41 -3.79
N ASP A 13 -7.48 -0.89 -3.29
CA ASP A 13 -7.85 -0.96 -1.87
C ASP A 13 -6.80 -1.76 -1.09
N SER A 14 -6.48 -2.97 -1.58
CA SER A 14 -5.45 -3.82 -1.01
C SER A 14 -4.07 -3.16 -1.01
N GLY A 15 -3.69 -2.54 -2.13
CA GLY A 15 -2.41 -1.86 -2.27
C GLY A 15 -2.26 -0.67 -1.32
N CYS A 16 -3.32 0.13 -1.13
CA CYS A 16 -3.30 1.27 -0.21
C CYS A 16 -3.19 0.83 1.26
N ALA A 17 -3.95 -0.20 1.65
CA ALA A 17 -3.87 -0.74 3.01
C ALA A 17 -2.47 -1.30 3.31
N MET A 18 -1.90 -2.07 2.37
CA MET A 18 -0.53 -2.59 2.48
C MET A 18 0.49 -1.45 2.61
N ALA A 19 0.41 -0.44 1.75
CA ALA A 19 1.33 0.70 1.79
C ALA A 19 1.24 1.49 3.10
N ALA A 20 0.03 1.77 3.60
CA ALA A 20 -0.16 2.51 4.85
C ALA A 20 0.49 1.77 6.04
N GLU A 21 0.24 0.47 6.17
CA GLU A 21 0.84 -0.32 7.26
C GLU A 21 2.36 -0.41 7.14
N SER A 22 2.86 -0.64 5.92
CA SER A 22 4.29 -0.66 5.62
C SER A 22 4.99 0.65 5.99
N LEU A 23 4.40 1.79 5.62
CA LEU A 23 4.96 3.12 5.90
C LEU A 23 4.90 3.46 7.39
N GLU A 24 3.82 3.06 8.08
CA GLU A 24 3.71 3.20 9.54
C GLU A 24 4.84 2.45 10.26
N GLN A 25 5.11 1.21 9.86
CA GLN A 25 6.18 0.41 10.46
C GLN A 25 7.57 1.01 10.15
N ILE A 26 7.83 1.44 8.92
CA ILE A 26 9.13 2.01 8.56
C ILE A 26 9.40 3.31 9.31
N ARG A 27 8.36 4.14 9.52
CA ARG A 27 8.47 5.41 10.24
C ARG A 27 9.13 5.26 11.62
N ASP A 28 8.89 4.15 12.31
CA ASP A 28 9.44 3.87 13.64
C ASP A 28 10.96 3.59 13.62
N PHE A 29 11.54 3.34 12.45
CA PHE A 29 12.97 3.04 12.26
C PHE A 29 13.75 4.18 11.61
N VAL A 30 13.09 5.28 11.24
CA VAL A 30 13.70 6.43 10.56
C VAL A 30 14.08 7.51 11.56
N SER A 31 15.35 7.93 11.51
CA SER A 31 15.92 9.01 12.32
C SER A 31 16.07 10.30 11.51
N ASP A 32 16.23 10.22 10.19
CA ASP A 32 16.27 11.40 9.32
C ASP A 32 14.88 12.06 9.23
N GLN A 33 14.78 13.31 9.69
CA GLN A 33 13.51 14.02 9.75
C GLN A 33 12.91 14.31 8.35
N GLY A 34 13.76 14.50 7.34
CA GLY A 34 13.30 14.74 5.96
C GLY A 34 12.61 13.50 5.41
N LEU A 35 13.28 12.34 5.51
CA LEU A 35 12.74 11.05 5.13
C LEU A 35 11.48 10.70 5.94
N TRP A 36 11.47 10.97 7.24
CA TRP A 36 10.30 10.76 8.10
C TRP A 36 9.09 11.56 7.62
N ASN A 37 9.29 12.83 7.23
CA ASN A 37 8.22 13.70 6.72
C ASN A 37 7.67 13.17 5.38
N GLU A 38 8.54 12.75 4.46
CA GLU A 38 8.12 12.19 3.16
C GLU A 38 7.34 10.87 3.33
N ILE A 39 7.81 9.99 4.21
CA ILE A 39 7.12 8.74 4.55
C ILE A 39 5.75 9.03 5.16
N THR A 40 5.67 10.00 6.08
CA THR A 40 4.41 10.39 6.73
C THR A 40 3.43 11.00 5.72
N ALA A 41 3.89 11.88 4.84
CA ALA A 41 3.04 12.44 3.78
C ALA A 41 2.53 11.35 2.82
N SER A 42 3.39 10.38 2.47
CA SER A 42 2.99 9.23 1.66
C SER A 42 1.96 8.36 2.38
N TYR A 43 2.13 8.10 3.67
CA TYR A 43 1.19 7.36 4.51
C TYR A 43 -0.19 8.01 4.51
N GLU A 44 -0.27 9.30 4.81
CA GLU A 44 -1.54 10.05 4.86
C GLU A 44 -2.24 10.03 3.50
N LYS A 45 -1.47 10.14 2.40
CA LYS A 45 -2.01 10.06 1.05
C LYS A 45 -2.60 8.68 0.74
N HIS A 46 -1.96 7.60 1.17
CA HIS A 46 -2.52 6.25 0.98
C HIS A 46 -3.78 6.03 1.82
N GLN A 47 -3.89 6.63 3.01
CA GLN A 47 -5.12 6.61 3.80
C GLN A 47 -6.27 7.38 3.13
N ASP A 48 -6.02 8.58 2.58
CA ASP A 48 -7.04 9.31 1.81
C ASP A 48 -7.51 8.52 0.59
N LEU A 49 -6.57 7.92 -0.15
CA LEU A 49 -6.88 7.09 -1.31
C LEU A 49 -7.72 5.87 -0.92
N ASP A 50 -7.36 5.15 0.15
CA ASP A 50 -8.12 4.03 0.70
C ASP A 50 -9.57 4.42 1.02
N LEU A 51 -9.77 5.55 1.71
CA LEU A 51 -11.10 6.08 2.02
C LEU A 51 -11.91 6.39 0.77
N ARG A 52 -11.28 6.98 -0.25
CA ARG A 52 -11.92 7.31 -1.53
C ARG A 52 -12.30 6.05 -2.30
N ILE A 53 -11.41 5.05 -2.37
CA ILE A 53 -11.68 3.77 -3.01
C ILE A 53 -12.86 3.07 -2.33
N LYS A 54 -12.87 2.97 -1.00
CA LYS A 54 -13.97 2.38 -0.23
C LYS A 54 -15.29 3.14 -0.39
N LYS A 55 -15.24 4.47 -0.55
CA LYS A 55 -16.43 5.27 -0.85
C LYS A 55 -16.98 4.95 -2.25
N THR A 56 -16.10 4.83 -3.25
CA THR A 56 -16.49 4.45 -4.62
C THR A 56 -17.08 3.05 -4.67
N LEU A 57 -16.44 2.05 -4.05
CA LEU A 57 -16.95 0.68 -3.99
C LEU A 57 -18.34 0.61 -3.35
N ARG A 58 -18.54 1.29 -2.22
CA ARG A 58 -19.85 1.38 -1.56
C ARG A 58 -20.93 2.02 -2.44
N ALA A 59 -20.57 3.04 -3.23
CA ALA A 59 -21.50 3.67 -4.16
C ALA A 59 -21.91 2.74 -5.32
N MET A 60 -21.12 1.69 -5.58
CA MET A 60 -21.40 0.63 -6.54
C MET A 60 -22.04 -0.61 -5.89
N GLU A 61 -22.43 -0.54 -4.61
CA GLU A 61 -22.94 -1.67 -3.80
C GLU A 61 -21.93 -2.83 -3.65
N GLU A 62 -20.64 -2.55 -3.84
CA GLU A 62 -19.55 -3.50 -3.78
C GLU A 62 -18.67 -3.34 -2.53
N GLN A 63 -17.93 -4.40 -2.19
CA GLN A 63 -16.99 -4.41 -1.08
C GLN A 63 -15.53 -4.46 -1.56
N GLY A 64 -14.64 -3.93 -0.70
CA GLY A 64 -13.18 -4.01 -0.85
C GLY A 64 -12.64 -5.44 -0.79
N LYS A 65 -11.32 -5.58 -0.80
CA LYS A 65 -10.70 -6.92 -0.84
C LYS A 65 -10.90 -7.64 0.49
N GLU A 66 -11.12 -8.96 0.45
CA GLU A 66 -11.46 -9.75 1.64
C GLU A 66 -10.38 -9.68 2.73
N PRO A 67 -10.76 -9.45 4.01
CA PRO A 67 -9.82 -9.33 5.14
C PRO A 67 -8.86 -10.53 5.31
N GLY A 68 -9.31 -11.75 5.00
CA GLY A 68 -8.50 -12.97 5.17
C GLY A 68 -7.34 -13.11 4.18
N LYS A 69 -7.50 -12.63 2.94
CA LYS A 69 -6.44 -12.61 1.92
C LYS A 69 -5.41 -11.51 2.21
N MET A 70 -5.88 -10.43 2.82
CA MET A 70 -5.04 -9.33 3.26
C MET A 70 -4.17 -9.75 4.45
N ALA A 71 -4.76 -10.38 5.48
CA ALA A 71 -4.04 -10.79 6.71
C ALA A 71 -2.81 -11.68 6.47
N SER A 72 -2.88 -12.60 5.51
CA SER A 72 -1.76 -13.50 5.18
C SER A 72 -0.63 -12.80 4.43
N ALA A 73 -0.94 -11.90 3.49
CA ALA A 73 0.06 -11.04 2.84
C ALA A 73 0.70 -10.06 3.84
N TRP A 74 -0.09 -9.52 4.77
CA TRP A 74 0.35 -8.61 5.81
C TRP A 74 1.37 -9.25 6.77
N SER A 75 1.09 -10.44 7.31
CA SER A 75 1.98 -11.09 8.31
C SER A 75 3.38 -11.40 7.78
N TRP A 76 3.52 -11.72 6.50
CA TRP A 76 4.82 -12.00 5.89
C TRP A 76 5.60 -10.70 5.67
N MET A 77 4.94 -9.69 5.10
CA MET A 77 5.52 -8.39 4.80
C MET A 77 5.96 -7.63 6.06
N SER A 78 5.17 -7.64 7.15
CA SER A 78 5.52 -6.97 8.41
C SER A 78 6.81 -7.52 9.04
N THR A 79 7.05 -8.84 8.89
CA THR A 79 8.21 -9.50 9.48
C THR A 79 9.49 -9.18 8.69
N GLU A 80 9.44 -9.28 7.37
CA GLU A 80 10.59 -8.97 6.50
C GLU A 80 10.94 -7.48 6.55
N MET A 81 9.94 -6.61 6.51
CA MET A 81 10.15 -5.16 6.52
C MET A 81 10.79 -4.68 7.82
N ARG A 82 10.38 -5.23 8.97
CA ARG A 82 11.03 -4.98 10.27
C ARG A 82 12.46 -5.51 10.33
N MET A 83 12.76 -6.62 9.67
CA MET A 83 14.13 -7.17 9.62
C MET A 83 15.04 -6.31 8.75
N MET A 84 14.55 -5.82 7.60
CA MET A 84 15.32 -5.01 6.66
C MET A 84 15.49 -3.56 7.13
N ALA A 85 14.50 -2.97 7.80
CA ALA A 85 14.56 -1.60 8.31
C ALA A 85 15.58 -1.39 9.45
N LYS A 86 16.07 -2.47 10.08
CA LYS A 86 17.17 -2.39 11.07
C LYS A 86 18.49 -1.83 10.51
N GLY A 87 18.62 -1.69 9.18
CA GLY A 87 19.77 -1.06 8.54
C GLY A 87 19.88 0.47 8.76
N GLY A 88 18.79 1.13 9.18
CA GLY A 88 18.72 2.57 9.37
C GLY A 88 18.09 3.29 8.17
N ASP A 89 18.29 4.62 8.10
CA ASP A 89 17.59 5.51 7.15
C ASP A 89 17.80 5.12 5.68
N LYS A 90 18.99 4.63 5.32
CA LYS A 90 19.32 4.24 3.94
C LYS A 90 18.50 3.04 3.50
N GLU A 91 18.44 2.00 4.31
CA GLU A 91 17.66 0.80 4.03
C GLU A 91 16.16 1.12 4.07
N ALA A 92 15.70 1.95 5.00
CA ALA A 92 14.33 2.46 5.02
C ALA A 92 13.94 3.15 3.69
N ALA A 93 14.78 4.08 3.21
CA ALA A 93 14.54 4.77 1.94
C ALA A 93 14.53 3.80 0.74
N SER A 94 15.41 2.79 0.73
CA SER A 94 15.44 1.76 -0.31
C SER A 94 14.15 0.95 -0.32
N ILE A 95 13.71 0.47 0.85
CA ILE A 95 12.50 -0.34 0.97
C ILE A 95 11.25 0.45 0.51
N VAL A 96 11.12 1.70 0.92
CA VAL A 96 9.99 2.56 0.49
C VAL A 96 10.01 2.76 -1.02
N THR A 97 11.17 3.02 -1.60
CA THR A 97 11.34 3.21 -3.05
C THR A 97 10.97 1.93 -3.82
N ASP A 98 11.44 0.77 -3.36
CA ASP A 98 11.14 -0.52 -3.97
C ASP A 98 9.64 -0.86 -3.86
N GLY A 99 9.02 -0.56 -2.71
CA GLY A 99 7.58 -0.69 -2.50
C GLY A 99 6.77 0.17 -3.48
N CYS A 100 7.14 1.44 -3.67
CA CYS A 100 6.50 2.32 -4.66
C CYS A 100 6.65 1.78 -6.09
N ASN A 101 7.85 1.33 -6.47
CA ASN A 101 8.11 0.74 -7.78
C ASN A 101 7.27 -0.51 -8.02
N MET A 102 7.12 -1.36 -6.99
CA MET A 102 6.27 -2.55 -7.04
C MET A 102 4.81 -2.15 -7.23
N GLY A 103 4.30 -1.19 -6.45
CA GLY A 103 2.92 -0.70 -6.57
C GLY A 103 2.59 -0.19 -7.97
N ILE A 104 3.48 0.62 -8.56
CA ILE A 104 3.32 1.13 -9.94
C ILE A 104 3.23 -0.02 -10.95
N LYS A 105 4.15 -1.01 -10.85
CA LYS A 105 4.16 -2.17 -11.74
C LYS A 105 2.87 -3.00 -11.61
N THR A 106 2.45 -3.28 -10.39
CA THR A 106 1.25 -4.07 -10.08
C THR A 106 -0.01 -3.40 -10.62
N ILE A 107 -0.21 -2.10 -10.33
CA ILE A 107 -1.38 -1.35 -10.82
C ILE A 107 -1.39 -1.27 -12.35
N CYS A 108 -0.23 -1.06 -12.99
CA CYS A 108 -0.15 -1.07 -14.45
C CYS A 108 -0.48 -2.44 -15.04
N GLY A 109 -0.05 -3.52 -14.39
CA GLY A 109 -0.39 -4.89 -14.76
C GLY A 109 -1.91 -5.12 -14.71
N TYR A 110 -2.54 -4.80 -13.58
CA TYR A 110 -3.99 -4.92 -13.42
C TYR A 110 -4.76 -4.03 -14.40
N LYS A 111 -4.33 -2.79 -14.59
CA LYS A 111 -4.95 -1.89 -15.57
C LYS A 111 -4.96 -2.51 -16.97
N ASN A 112 -3.87 -3.16 -17.39
CA ASN A 112 -3.81 -3.81 -18.71
C ASN A 112 -4.61 -5.12 -18.77
N GLN A 113 -4.72 -5.84 -17.67
CA GLN A 113 -5.50 -7.09 -17.57
C GLN A 113 -7.01 -6.84 -17.59
N TYR A 114 -7.44 -5.74 -16.98
CA TYR A 114 -8.85 -5.33 -16.84
C TYR A 114 -9.30 -4.36 -17.95
N SER A 115 -8.46 -4.13 -18.97
CA SER A 115 -8.73 -3.22 -20.09
C SER A 115 -9.48 -3.86 -21.24
#